data_AF-A0A7C4ZQD4-F1
#
_entry.id   AF-A0A7C4ZQD4-F1
#
_cell.length_a   1.000
_cell.length_b   1.000
_cell.length_c   1.000
_cell.angle_alpha   90.00
_cell.angle_beta   90.00
_cell.angle_gamma   90.00
#
_symmetry.space_group_name_H-M   'P 1'
#
loop_
_entity.id
_entity.type
_entity.pdbx_description
1 polymer ?
#
loop_
_entity_poly.entity_id
_entity_poly.type
_entity_poly.pdbx_seq_one_letter_code
_entity_poly.pdbx_strand_id
1 'polypeptide(L)'
;MAKVVGTFFNMKMSGTMGDMVFDRRGFVRLKGGHTGQPSASQGDIRQTMAAAQKCAKVCGPATRQLIKDAADNPTYWNAYLVKNLIGPKRSLFLENVQRYQEDPAVDQPGWEAAAIAAGLRPIRVEYANEGEISPGAQLFLLASTLFSLGLYENAGQPNGNAGAWKESIVL
;
A
#
# COMPACT_ATOMS: atom_id res chain seq x y z
N MET A 1 -16.49 -38.51 8.83
CA MET A 1 -17.87 -38.34 9.35
C MET A 1 -17.76 -37.49 10.62
N ALA A 2 -18.00 -36.19 10.54
CA ALA A 2 -17.79 -35.27 11.66
C ALA A 2 -19.03 -35.22 12.57
N LYS A 3 -18.81 -35.38 13.87
CA LYS A 3 -19.83 -35.46 14.92
C LYS A 3 -20.36 -34.07 15.24
N VAL A 4 -21.64 -33.82 14.96
CA VAL A 4 -22.33 -32.59 15.36
C VAL A 4 -22.71 -32.72 16.83
N VAL A 5 -22.12 -31.88 17.70
CA VAL A 5 -22.51 -31.74 19.11
C VAL A 5 -23.35 -30.46 19.21
N GLY A 6 -24.49 -30.55 19.91
CA GLY A 6 -25.62 -29.63 19.83
C GLY A 6 -25.38 -28.17 20.25
N THR A 7 -26.40 -27.38 19.93
CA THR A 7 -26.55 -25.92 20.00
C THR A 7 -26.39 -25.33 21.40
N PHE A 8 -25.36 -24.49 21.59
CA PHE A 8 -25.14 -23.74 22.84
C PHE A 8 -25.27 -22.21 22.73
N PHE A 9 -25.53 -21.62 21.54
CA PHE A 9 -25.58 -20.16 21.42
C PHE A 9 -26.75 -19.61 20.58
N ASN A 10 -27.34 -18.54 21.11
CA ASN A 10 -28.51 -17.81 20.63
C ASN A 10 -28.32 -17.28 19.18
N MET A 11 -29.31 -17.54 18.31
CA MET A 11 -29.35 -17.23 16.86
C MET A 11 -29.21 -15.75 16.47
N LYS A 12 -29.03 -14.83 17.43
CA LYS A 12 -28.91 -13.39 17.17
C LYS A 12 -27.48 -12.85 17.18
N MET A 13 -26.45 -13.65 17.46
CA MET A 13 -25.07 -13.20 17.45
C MET A 13 -24.33 -13.67 16.19
N SER A 14 -24.31 -12.82 15.15
CA SER A 14 -23.25 -12.91 14.14
C SER A 14 -21.99 -12.28 14.71
N GLY A 15 -20.87 -13.01 14.73
CA GLY A 15 -19.64 -12.53 15.33
C GLY A 15 -18.49 -13.53 15.19
N THR A 16 -17.33 -13.13 15.68
CA THR A 16 -16.12 -13.95 15.77
C THR A 16 -15.85 -14.30 17.22
N MET A 17 -15.76 -15.59 17.54
CA MET A 17 -15.31 -16.07 18.87
C MET A 17 -14.05 -16.91 18.65
N GLY A 18 -12.88 -16.34 18.96
CA GLY A 18 -11.59 -16.95 18.64
C GLY A 18 -11.45 -17.23 17.15
N ASP A 19 -11.11 -18.47 16.80
CA ASP A 19 -11.01 -18.95 15.41
C ASP A 19 -12.35 -19.41 14.83
N MET A 20 -13.48 -19.13 15.46
CA MET A 20 -14.80 -19.50 14.94
C MET A 20 -15.53 -18.27 14.42
N VAL A 21 -15.95 -18.33 13.16
CA VAL A 21 -16.82 -17.35 12.51
C VAL A 21 -18.23 -17.90 12.47
N PHE A 22 -19.16 -17.19 13.12
CA PHE A 22 -20.57 -17.57 13.19
C PHE A 22 -21.34 -16.82 12.09
N ASP A 23 -21.89 -17.58 11.14
CA ASP A 23 -22.81 -17.07 10.13
C ASP A 23 -24.21 -16.84 10.75
N ARG A 24 -24.94 -15.84 10.25
CA ARG A 24 -26.36 -15.58 10.58
C ARG A 24 -27.28 -16.77 10.30
N ARG A 25 -26.85 -17.68 9.42
CA ARG A 25 -27.56 -18.94 9.11
C ARG A 25 -27.32 -20.05 10.14
N GLY A 26 -26.55 -19.81 11.19
CA GLY A 26 -26.24 -20.80 12.23
C GLY A 26 -25.08 -21.74 11.91
N PHE A 27 -24.39 -21.53 10.78
CA PHE A 27 -23.18 -22.29 10.46
C PHE A 27 -21.97 -21.69 11.18
N VAL A 28 -21.15 -22.57 11.77
CA VAL A 28 -19.85 -22.20 12.32
C VAL A 28 -18.79 -22.59 11.31
N ARG A 29 -17.99 -21.61 10.88
CA ARG A 29 -16.78 -21.87 10.08
C ARG A 29 -15.58 -21.67 10.99
N LEU A 30 -14.67 -22.64 11.00
CA LEU A 30 -13.33 -22.37 11.51
C LEU A 30 -12.68 -21.36 10.56
N LYS A 31 -12.18 -20.27 11.10
CA LYS A 31 -11.28 -19.32 10.44
C LYS A 31 -10.06 -20.15 10.05
N GLY A 32 -10.07 -20.66 8.82
CA GLY A 32 -8.98 -21.47 8.32
C GLY A 32 -7.69 -20.67 8.44
N GLY A 33 -6.87 -20.99 9.44
CA GLY A 33 -5.49 -20.56 9.46
C GLY A 33 -4.87 -21.04 8.14
N HIS A 34 -4.19 -20.16 7.42
CA HIS A 34 -3.36 -20.61 6.31
C HIS A 34 -2.27 -21.50 6.91
N THR A 35 -2.42 -22.81 6.75
CA THR A 35 -1.53 -23.85 7.29
C THR A 35 -0.27 -24.08 6.44
N GLY A 36 -0.05 -23.25 5.42
CA GLY A 36 1.17 -23.27 4.61
C GLY A 36 2.24 -22.33 5.18
N GLN A 37 3.51 -22.72 5.04
CA GLN A 37 4.61 -21.77 5.25
C GLN A 37 4.42 -20.54 4.34
N PRO A 38 4.74 -19.33 4.80
CA PRO A 38 4.67 -18.12 3.97
C PRO A 38 5.49 -18.31 2.70
N SER A 39 4.88 -18.12 1.52
CA SER A 39 5.61 -18.20 0.26
C SER A 39 6.25 -16.85 -0.09
N ALA A 40 7.30 -16.88 -0.90
CA ALA A 40 7.97 -15.63 -1.30
C ALA A 40 7.08 -14.66 -2.06
N SER A 41 6.20 -15.19 -2.93
CA SER A 41 5.16 -14.40 -3.60
C SER A 41 4.21 -13.69 -2.63
N GLN A 42 3.86 -14.33 -1.50
CA GLN A 42 3.09 -13.66 -0.45
C GLN A 42 3.90 -12.57 0.24
N GLY A 43 5.22 -12.76 0.39
CA GLY A 43 6.16 -11.77 0.89
C GLY A 43 6.19 -10.53 0.01
N ASP A 44 6.35 -10.70 -1.31
CA ASP A 44 6.41 -9.61 -2.28
C ASP A 44 5.12 -8.77 -2.27
N ILE A 45 3.95 -9.43 -2.19
CA ILE A 45 2.66 -8.75 -2.07
C ILE A 45 2.57 -7.96 -0.77
N ARG A 46 2.98 -8.55 0.37
CA ARG A 46 2.96 -7.86 1.67
C ARG A 46 3.90 -6.66 1.69
N GLN A 47 5.08 -6.81 1.11
CA GLN A 47 6.08 -5.76 0.99
C GLN A 47 5.55 -4.59 0.15
N THR A 48 4.92 -4.89 -1.00
CA THR A 48 4.25 -3.90 -1.85
C THR A 48 3.13 -3.16 -1.12
N MET A 49 2.24 -3.90 -0.45
CA MET A 49 1.13 -3.32 0.29
C MET A 49 1.62 -2.44 1.44
N ALA A 50 2.67 -2.86 2.15
CA ALA A 50 3.28 -2.07 3.22
C ALA A 50 3.85 -0.75 2.69
N ALA A 51 4.55 -0.79 1.55
CA ALA A 51 5.08 0.41 0.89
C ALA A 51 3.96 1.37 0.45
N ALA A 52 2.94 0.86 -0.25
CA ALA A 52 1.83 1.70 -0.70
C ALA A 52 1.07 2.34 0.47
N GLN A 53 0.87 1.61 1.58
CA GLN A 53 0.24 2.15 2.78
C GLN A 53 1.09 3.21 3.48
N LYS A 54 2.42 3.07 3.47
CA LYS A 54 3.33 4.08 4.03
C LYS A 54 3.31 5.36 3.19
N CYS A 55 3.28 5.24 1.87
CA CYS A 55 3.11 6.39 0.96
C CYS A 55 1.83 7.18 1.28
N ALA A 56 0.70 6.48 1.42
CA ALA A 56 -0.57 7.12 1.74
C ALA A 56 -0.57 7.86 3.10
N LYS A 57 0.22 7.39 4.07
CA LYS A 57 0.33 8.02 5.40
C LYS A 57 1.10 9.34 5.37
N VAL A 58 2.06 9.49 4.45
CA VAL A 58 2.93 10.67 4.33
C VAL A 58 2.24 11.84 3.63
N CYS A 59 1.16 11.58 2.88
CA CYS A 59 0.37 12.64 2.24
C CYS A 59 -0.13 13.66 3.27
N GLY A 60 0.17 14.93 3.04
CA GLY A 60 -0.30 16.08 3.82
C GLY A 60 -1.78 16.40 3.57
N PRO A 61 -2.36 17.35 4.32
CA PRO A 61 -3.78 17.71 4.20
C PRO A 61 -4.19 18.15 2.79
N ALA A 62 -3.37 18.96 2.11
CA ALA A 62 -3.66 19.45 0.76
C ALA A 62 -3.67 18.29 -0.25
N THR A 63 -2.61 17.46 -0.24
CA THR A 63 -2.52 16.26 -1.08
C THR A 63 -3.71 15.32 -0.87
N ARG A 64 -4.09 15.07 0.40
CA ARG A 64 -5.25 14.22 0.73
C ARG A 64 -6.54 14.76 0.16
N GLN A 65 -6.72 16.09 0.15
CA GLN A 65 -7.91 16.69 -0.42
C GLN A 65 -7.96 16.50 -1.94
N LEU A 66 -6.84 16.75 -2.64
CA LEU A 66 -6.74 16.51 -4.08
C LEU A 66 -7.06 15.06 -4.46
N ILE A 67 -6.55 14.09 -3.68
CA ILE A 67 -6.85 12.67 -3.93
C ILE A 67 -8.33 12.36 -3.67
N LYS A 68 -8.94 12.96 -2.65
CA LYS A 68 -10.38 12.78 -2.37
C LYS A 68 -11.24 13.34 -3.50
N ASP A 69 -10.85 14.48 -4.05
CA ASP A 69 -11.57 15.12 -5.15
C ASP A 69 -11.43 14.31 -6.45
N ALA A 70 -10.30 13.62 -6.63
CA ALA A 70 -10.06 12.72 -7.76
C ALA A 70 -10.69 11.32 -7.60
N ALA A 71 -11.07 10.92 -6.38
CA ALA A 71 -11.60 9.59 -6.10
C ALA A 71 -13.13 9.54 -6.29
N ASP A 72 -13.64 8.44 -6.86
CA ASP A 72 -15.10 8.21 -7.00
C ASP A 72 -15.84 8.27 -5.66
N ASN A 73 -15.15 7.89 -4.58
CA ASN A 73 -15.69 7.96 -3.22
C ASN A 73 -14.64 8.60 -2.27
N PRO A 74 -14.89 9.83 -1.79
CA PRO A 74 -13.98 10.52 -0.87
C PRO A 74 -13.71 9.79 0.45
N THR A 75 -14.60 8.91 0.91
CA THR A 75 -14.40 8.11 2.12
C THR A 75 -13.32 7.05 1.92
N TYR A 76 -13.12 6.57 0.69
CA TYR A 76 -12.17 5.51 0.34
C TYR A 76 -10.94 6.02 -0.45
N TRP A 77 -10.60 7.31 -0.30
CA TRP A 77 -9.47 7.94 -0.99
C TRP A 77 -8.14 7.21 -0.79
N ASN A 78 -7.93 6.60 0.38
CA ASN A 78 -6.72 5.84 0.70
C ASN A 78 -6.65 4.52 -0.09
N ALA A 79 -7.76 3.81 -0.21
CA ALA A 79 -7.84 2.60 -1.04
C ALA A 79 -7.70 2.94 -2.52
N TYR A 80 -8.25 4.07 -2.96
CA TYR A 80 -8.06 4.62 -4.31
C TYR A 80 -6.58 4.88 -4.59
N LEU A 81 -5.87 5.60 -3.71
CA LEU A 81 -4.44 5.86 -3.87
C LEU A 81 -3.62 4.56 -3.89
N VAL A 82 -3.85 3.65 -2.93
CA VAL A 82 -3.14 2.36 -2.88
C VAL A 82 -3.36 1.54 -4.15
N LYS A 83 -4.58 1.51 -4.69
CA LYS A 83 -4.88 0.85 -5.96
C LYS A 83 -4.07 1.44 -7.12
N ASN A 84 -3.95 2.76 -7.20
CA ASN A 84 -3.19 3.44 -8.26
C ASN A 84 -1.67 3.30 -8.10
N LEU A 85 -1.16 3.31 -6.85
CA LEU A 85 0.25 3.04 -6.57
C LEU A 85 0.68 1.63 -7.01
N ILE A 86 -0.21 0.65 -6.80
CA ILE A 86 0.11 -0.75 -7.10
C ILE A 86 -0.14 -1.06 -8.58
N GLY A 87 -1.25 -0.59 -9.12
CA GLY A 87 -1.69 -0.92 -10.47
C GLY A 87 -2.13 -2.38 -10.65
N PRO A 88 -2.59 -2.76 -11.85
CA PRO A 88 -3.00 -4.13 -12.14
C PRO A 88 -1.81 -5.09 -11.98
N LYS A 89 -1.98 -6.14 -11.18
CA LYS A 89 -0.92 -7.15 -10.94
C LYS A 89 0.42 -6.56 -10.49
N ARG A 90 0.42 -5.43 -9.76
CA ARG A 90 1.64 -4.73 -9.26
C ARG A 90 2.48 -4.07 -10.36
N SER A 91 1.96 -3.91 -11.58
CA SER A 91 2.76 -3.44 -12.72
C SER A 91 3.33 -2.03 -12.52
N LEU A 92 2.48 -1.07 -12.12
CA LEU A 92 2.89 0.32 -11.91
C LEU A 92 3.88 0.45 -10.76
N PHE A 93 3.72 -0.38 -9.73
CA PHE A 93 4.65 -0.42 -8.61
C PHE A 93 6.05 -0.84 -9.07
N LEU A 94 6.13 -1.99 -9.76
CA LEU A 94 7.39 -2.56 -10.22
C LEU A 94 8.07 -1.65 -11.25
N GLU A 95 7.30 -1.09 -12.18
CA GLU A 95 7.80 -0.15 -13.19
C GLU A 95 8.44 1.09 -12.56
N ASN A 96 7.78 1.72 -11.58
CA ASN A 96 8.33 2.92 -10.94
C ASN A 96 9.51 2.60 -10.01
N VAL A 97 9.53 1.44 -9.35
CA VAL A 97 10.69 0.98 -8.58
C VAL A 97 11.88 0.71 -9.51
N GLN A 98 11.64 0.07 -10.65
CA GLN A 98 12.68 -0.17 -11.66
C GLN A 98 13.19 1.14 -12.23
N ARG A 99 12.30 2.07 -12.61
CA ARG A 99 12.67 3.40 -13.08
C ARG A 99 13.51 4.16 -12.05
N TYR A 100 13.12 4.12 -10.77
CA TYR A 100 13.91 4.72 -9.70
C TYR A 100 15.35 4.17 -9.66
N GLN A 101 15.53 2.88 -9.89
CA GLN A 101 16.82 2.20 -9.84
C GLN A 101 17.68 2.40 -11.09
N GLU A 102 17.06 2.46 -12.27
CA GLU A 102 17.74 2.37 -13.56
C GLU A 102 17.82 3.69 -14.32
N ASP A 103 16.91 4.63 -14.08
CA ASP A 103 16.83 5.89 -14.83
C ASP A 103 17.90 6.88 -14.33
N PRO A 104 18.89 7.26 -15.16
CA PRO A 104 19.94 8.19 -14.76
C PRO A 104 19.43 9.62 -14.53
N ALA A 105 18.21 9.95 -14.97
CA ALA A 105 17.59 11.23 -14.68
C ALA A 105 17.03 11.32 -13.26
N VAL A 106 16.94 10.20 -12.54
CA VAL A 106 16.45 10.15 -11.16
C VAL A 106 17.60 10.48 -10.20
N ASP A 107 17.45 11.57 -9.47
CA ASP A 107 18.36 11.96 -8.37
C ASP A 107 18.11 11.07 -7.14
N GLN A 108 18.59 9.82 -7.19
CA GLN A 108 18.39 8.86 -6.10
C GLN A 108 18.80 9.41 -4.73
N PRO A 109 19.99 10.07 -4.56
CA PRO A 109 20.36 10.69 -3.28
C PRO A 109 19.36 11.75 -2.81
N GLY A 110 18.89 12.61 -3.71
CA GLY A 110 17.88 13.63 -3.38
C GLY A 110 16.56 13.02 -2.92
N TRP A 111 16.09 11.98 -3.61
CA TRP A 111 14.87 11.24 -3.26
C TRP A 111 15.00 10.53 -1.91
N GLU A 112 16.14 9.91 -1.61
CA GLU A 112 16.39 9.29 -0.31
C GLU A 112 16.36 10.32 0.83
N ALA A 113 17.09 11.42 0.68
CA ALA A 113 17.13 12.48 1.67
C ALA A 113 15.74 13.08 1.92
N ALA A 114 14.98 13.33 0.86
CA ALA A 114 13.62 13.85 0.92
C ALA A 114 12.65 12.87 1.61
N ALA A 115 12.73 11.59 1.27
CA ALA A 115 11.88 10.54 1.83
C ALA A 115 12.14 10.33 3.33
N ILE A 116 13.41 10.31 3.74
CA ILE A 116 13.78 10.20 5.15
C ILE A 116 13.29 11.43 5.93
N ALA A 117 13.42 12.62 5.37
CA ALA A 117 12.90 13.85 5.97
C ALA A 117 11.36 13.86 6.08
N ALA A 118 10.67 13.16 5.17
CA ALA A 118 9.23 12.93 5.22
C ALA A 118 8.81 11.80 6.19
N GLY A 119 9.76 11.11 6.82
CA GLY A 119 9.52 10.04 7.79
C GLY A 119 9.35 8.64 7.20
N LEU A 120 9.67 8.45 5.91
CA LEU A 120 9.70 7.13 5.30
C LEU A 120 10.92 6.33 5.79
N ARG A 121 10.76 5.02 5.82
CA ARG A 121 11.77 4.05 6.27
C ARG A 121 11.85 2.90 5.27
N PRO A 122 12.99 2.21 5.17
CA PRO A 122 13.10 1.03 4.33
C PRO A 122 12.09 -0.03 4.74
N ILE A 123 11.62 -0.81 3.77
CA ILE A 123 10.64 -1.88 3.99
C ILE A 123 11.20 -3.18 3.45
N ARG A 124 11.32 -4.16 4.35
CA ARG A 124 11.77 -5.51 4.05
C ARG A 124 10.83 -6.54 4.68
N VAL A 125 10.48 -7.57 3.91
CA VAL A 125 9.83 -8.78 4.38
C VAL A 125 10.81 -9.93 4.23
N GLU A 126 11.15 -10.61 5.32
CA GLU A 126 12.27 -11.57 5.37
C GLU A 126 12.17 -12.71 4.33
N TYR A 127 10.95 -13.16 4.04
CA TYR A 127 10.69 -14.24 3.10
C TYR A 127 10.30 -13.75 1.70
N ALA A 128 10.34 -12.44 1.41
CA ALA A 128 10.14 -11.93 0.06
C ALA A 128 11.32 -12.28 -0.85
N ASN A 129 11.07 -12.44 -2.15
CA ASN A 129 12.15 -12.57 -3.15
C ASN A 129 12.71 -11.19 -3.53
N GLU A 130 11.87 -10.17 -3.46
CA GLU A 130 12.25 -8.80 -3.79
C GLU A 130 13.16 -8.20 -2.71
N GLY A 131 14.15 -7.43 -3.16
CA GLY A 131 15.02 -6.66 -2.27
C GLY A 131 14.27 -5.64 -1.43
N GLU A 132 14.93 -5.11 -0.41
CA GLU A 132 14.37 -4.04 0.43
C GLU A 132 13.93 -2.84 -0.45
N ILE A 133 12.74 -2.33 -0.19
CA ILE A 133 12.26 -1.11 -0.85
C ILE A 133 12.79 0.08 -0.08
N SER A 134 13.62 0.89 -0.74
CA SER A 134 14.21 2.07 -0.15
C SER A 134 13.17 3.18 0.13
N PRO A 135 13.43 4.10 1.08
CA PRO A 135 12.59 5.28 1.31
C PRO A 135 12.43 6.13 0.04
N GLY A 136 13.52 6.37 -0.69
CA GLY A 136 13.51 7.15 -1.94
C GLY A 136 12.58 6.55 -2.99
N ALA A 137 12.65 5.23 -3.19
CA ALA A 137 11.76 4.51 -4.12
C ALA A 137 10.28 4.65 -3.74
N GLN A 138 9.95 4.63 -2.44
CA GLN A 138 8.58 4.84 -1.96
C GLN A 138 8.07 6.25 -2.30
N LEU A 139 8.88 7.29 -2.04
CA LEU A 139 8.47 8.67 -2.32
C LEU A 139 8.39 8.94 -3.84
N PHE A 140 9.34 8.42 -4.62
CA PHE A 140 9.34 8.54 -6.08
C PHE A 140 8.13 7.84 -6.71
N LEU A 141 7.77 6.65 -6.22
CA LEU A 141 6.55 5.94 -6.62
C LEU A 141 5.30 6.80 -6.37
N LEU A 142 5.21 7.43 -5.19
CA LEU A 142 4.09 8.30 -4.84
C LEU A 142 4.02 9.51 -5.78
N ALA A 143 5.14 10.21 -5.98
CA ALA A 143 5.22 11.35 -6.88
C ALA A 143 4.82 10.98 -8.32
N SER A 144 5.35 9.87 -8.84
CA SER A 144 5.03 9.36 -10.19
C SER A 144 3.56 8.98 -10.35
N THR A 145 2.96 8.42 -9.29
CA THR A 145 1.53 8.10 -9.29
C THR A 145 0.68 9.36 -9.27
N LEU A 146 1.00 10.33 -8.43
CA LEU A 146 0.27 11.60 -8.36
C LEU A 146 0.36 12.35 -9.69
N PHE A 147 1.55 12.43 -10.29
CA PHE A 147 1.74 13.02 -11.61
C PHE A 147 0.90 12.32 -12.69
N SER A 148 0.89 10.99 -12.70
CA SER A 148 0.09 10.20 -13.66
C SER A 148 -1.42 10.37 -13.47
N LEU A 149 -1.87 10.74 -12.28
CA LEU A 149 -3.26 11.08 -11.99
C LEU A 149 -3.63 12.52 -12.39
N GLY A 150 -2.69 13.29 -12.97
CA GLY A 150 -2.87 14.71 -13.27
C GLY A 150 -2.81 15.60 -12.02
N LEU A 151 -2.34 15.06 -10.89
CA LEU A 151 -2.14 15.83 -9.67
C LEU A 151 -0.73 16.41 -9.68
N TYR A 152 -0.61 17.71 -9.38
CA TYR A 152 0.66 18.42 -9.37
C TYR A 152 1.38 18.47 -10.74
N GLU A 153 0.65 18.57 -11.86
CA GLU A 153 1.26 18.74 -13.20
C GLU A 153 2.25 19.92 -13.24
N ASN A 154 1.95 20.99 -12.49
CA ASN A 154 2.80 22.17 -12.37
C ASN A 154 4.15 21.92 -11.67
N ALA A 155 4.29 20.83 -10.91
CA ALA A 155 5.56 20.45 -10.26
C ALA A 155 6.56 19.82 -11.25
N GLY A 156 6.11 19.51 -12.48
CA GLY A 156 6.91 18.84 -13.49
C GLY A 156 7.16 17.36 -13.17
N GLN A 157 7.87 16.68 -14.06
CA GLN A 157 8.12 15.24 -13.89
C GLN A 157 8.93 14.95 -12.61
N PRO A 158 8.65 13.84 -11.89
CA PRO A 158 9.36 13.44 -10.67
C PRO A 158 10.84 13.06 -10.82
N ASN A 159 11.54 13.38 -11.91
CA ASN A 159 12.92 12.90 -12.11
C ASN A 159 13.92 13.57 -11.14
N GLY A 160 14.55 14.67 -11.54
CA GLY A 160 15.52 15.41 -10.70
C GLY A 160 14.91 16.33 -9.64
N ASN A 161 13.59 16.29 -9.41
CA ASN A 161 12.85 17.31 -8.65
C ASN A 161 12.39 16.85 -7.25
N ALA A 162 13.16 16.01 -6.57
CA ALA A 162 12.80 15.40 -5.29
C ALA A 162 12.32 16.40 -4.21
N GLY A 163 12.99 17.56 -4.10
CA GLY A 163 12.66 18.59 -3.12
C GLY A 163 11.27 19.21 -3.32
N ALA A 164 10.95 19.63 -4.55
CA ALA A 164 9.66 20.23 -4.89
C ALA A 164 8.50 19.24 -4.70
N TRP A 165 8.72 17.97 -5.04
CA TRP A 165 7.74 16.91 -4.83
C TRP A 165 7.50 16.60 -3.35
N LYS A 166 8.56 16.55 -2.54
CA LYS A 166 8.42 16.37 -1.09
C LYS A 166 7.62 17.51 -0.45
N GLU A 167 7.91 18.75 -0.80
CA GLU A 167 7.14 19.90 -0.29
C GLU A 167 5.67 19.81 -0.71
N SER A 168 5.42 19.48 -1.98
CA SER A 168 4.06 19.35 -2.52
C SER A 168 3.25 18.23 -1.86
N ILE A 169 3.89 17.10 -1.55
CA ILE A 169 3.24 15.90 -0.99
C ILE A 169 2.99 16.04 0.51
N VAL A 170 3.93 16.62 1.26
CA VAL A 170 3.94 16.56 2.74
C VAL A 170 3.22 17.76 3.38
N LEU A 171 3.27 18.93 2.75
CA LEU A 171 2.58 20.14 3.20
C LEU A 171 1.10 20.12 2.80
#